data_AF-A0A536R0P7-F1
#
_entry.id   AF-A0A536R0P7-F1
#
_cell.length_a   1.000
_cell.length_b   1.000
_cell.length_c   1.000
_cell.angle_alpha   90.00
_cell.angle_beta   90.00
_cell.angle_gamma   90.00
#
_symmetry.space_group_name_H-M   'P 1'
#
loop_
_entity.id
_entity.type
_entity.pdbx_description
1 polymer ?
#
loop_
_entity_poly.entity_id
_entity_poly.type
_entity_poly.pdbx_seq_one_letter_code
_entity_poly.pdbx_strand_id
1 'polypeptide(L)'
;MTRAEDGTLVERTLTTAGAQRLRDDVLGTGLFDSDRLVALERAPGATPQPHGISARTFRVWNGARTVTVSSPILGQSEEIFYKPSAARTQLDELAVRLTAPEKWLPASAWVAAGPRPYVAGAYRVVISTEPVGGTQPDVDAIDWPFTTPITDFGEPLAASSQVFVPIGPGTRPLRCAALGADDFRAARTALERAGAAVSDFPDGSFNTGLVWRTAGTGIVLFAQALMPDQSSCGDAY
;
A
#
# COMPACT_ATOMS: atom_id res chain seq x y z
N MET A 1 -11.44 2.58 -1.68
CA MET A 1 -11.30 1.29 -0.96
C MET A 1 -10.93 1.62 0.46
N THR A 2 -11.44 0.88 1.44
CA THR A 2 -11.04 1.04 2.85
C THR A 2 -10.87 -0.34 3.49
N ARG A 3 -10.17 -0.38 4.63
CA ARG A 3 -10.04 -1.58 5.44
C ARG A 3 -11.12 -1.57 6.53
N ALA A 4 -11.88 -2.66 6.66
CA ALA A 4 -12.83 -2.85 7.75
C ALA A 4 -12.11 -3.16 9.07
N GLU A 5 -12.84 -3.18 10.18
CA GLU A 5 -12.28 -3.42 11.53
C GLU A 5 -11.60 -4.79 11.67
N ASP A 6 -12.11 -5.80 10.95
CA ASP A 6 -11.55 -7.16 10.90
C ASP A 6 -10.34 -7.28 9.95
N GLY A 7 -9.93 -6.17 9.33
CA GLY A 7 -8.81 -6.10 8.41
C GLY A 7 -9.16 -6.41 6.95
N THR A 8 -10.40 -6.77 6.62
CA THR A 8 -10.83 -7.07 5.25
C THR A 8 -10.87 -5.82 4.38
N LEU A 9 -10.63 -5.99 3.07
CA LEU A 9 -10.81 -4.90 2.11
C LEU A 9 -12.25 -4.80 1.68
N VAL A 10 -12.78 -3.59 1.79
CA VAL A 10 -14.13 -3.27 1.35
C VAL A 10 -14.12 -2.11 0.37
N GLU A 11 -15.13 -2.13 -0.49
CA GLU A 11 -15.33 -1.14 -1.51
C GLU A 11 -16.68 -0.47 -1.41
N ARG A 12 -16.69 0.81 -1.77
CA ARG A 12 -17.89 1.62 -1.81
C ARG A 12 -17.70 2.68 -2.88
N THR A 13 -18.75 2.87 -3.68
CA THR A 13 -18.68 3.75 -4.85
C THR A 13 -19.43 5.04 -4.56
N LEU A 14 -18.76 6.17 -4.79
CA LEU A 14 -19.38 7.48 -4.73
C LEU A 14 -20.26 7.70 -5.98
N THR A 15 -21.37 8.42 -5.81
CA THR A 15 -22.07 9.02 -6.96
C THR A 15 -21.22 10.14 -7.54
N THR A 16 -21.53 10.60 -8.76
CA THR A 16 -20.85 11.78 -9.34
C THR A 16 -20.93 13.00 -8.42
N ALA A 17 -22.09 13.24 -7.79
CA ALA A 17 -22.27 14.32 -6.84
C ALA A 17 -21.46 14.11 -5.55
N GLY A 18 -21.38 12.87 -5.05
CA GLY A 18 -20.54 12.53 -3.90
C GLY A 18 -19.05 12.73 -4.16
N ALA A 19 -18.58 12.31 -5.34
CA ALA A 19 -17.20 12.51 -5.78
C ALA A 19 -16.87 14.01 -5.95
N GLN A 20 -17.79 14.77 -6.55
CA GLN A 20 -17.64 16.23 -6.68
C GLN A 20 -17.56 16.91 -5.31
N ARG A 21 -18.41 16.53 -4.35
CA ARG A 21 -18.37 17.08 -2.99
C ARG A 21 -17.03 16.80 -2.30
N LEU A 22 -16.50 15.59 -2.43
CA LEU A 22 -15.19 15.25 -1.87
C LEU A 22 -14.08 16.09 -2.51
N ARG A 23 -14.13 16.26 -3.84
CA ARG A 23 -13.18 17.11 -4.57
C ARG A 23 -13.27 18.57 -4.11
N ASP A 24 -14.47 19.11 -3.97
CA ASP A 24 -14.70 20.49 -3.55
C ASP A 24 -14.23 20.72 -2.11
N ASP A 25 -14.40 19.74 -1.20
CA ASP A 25 -13.87 19.81 0.17
C ASP A 25 -12.33 19.86 0.18
N VAL A 26 -11.68 19.01 -0.63
CA VAL A 26 -10.21 18.98 -0.77
C VAL A 26 -9.68 20.29 -1.33
N LEU A 27 -10.24 20.75 -2.46
CA LEU A 27 -9.77 21.98 -3.13
C LEU A 27 -10.14 23.24 -2.35
N GLY A 28 -11.27 23.22 -1.62
CA GLY A 28 -11.71 24.31 -0.75
C GLY A 28 -10.76 24.62 0.41
N THR A 29 -9.79 23.75 0.71
CA THR A 29 -8.70 24.04 1.65
C THR A 29 -7.76 25.15 1.15
N GLY A 30 -7.68 25.39 -0.16
CA GLY A 30 -6.70 26.31 -0.76
C GLY A 30 -5.24 25.84 -0.68
N LEU A 31 -5.00 24.59 -0.26
CA LEU A 31 -3.65 24.06 -0.11
C LEU A 31 -3.07 23.46 -1.40
N PHE A 32 -3.92 23.21 -2.39
CA PHE A 32 -3.60 22.40 -3.59
C PHE A 32 -3.44 23.23 -4.88
N ASP A 33 -3.05 24.49 -4.77
CA ASP A 33 -2.77 25.35 -5.94
C ASP A 33 -1.40 25.03 -6.58
N SER A 34 -0.45 24.55 -5.79
CA SER A 34 0.91 24.23 -6.21
C SER A 34 1.54 23.17 -5.31
N ASP A 35 2.50 22.42 -5.87
CA ASP A 35 3.24 21.41 -5.09
C ASP A 35 3.97 22.08 -3.93
N ARG A 36 3.90 21.46 -2.75
CA ARG A 36 4.59 21.99 -1.56
C ARG A 36 4.81 20.95 -0.49
N LEU A 37 5.86 21.18 0.29
CA LEU A 37 6.07 20.53 1.58
C LEU A 37 5.65 21.53 2.68
N VAL A 38 4.62 21.18 3.45
CA VAL A 38 4.27 21.88 4.68
C VAL A 38 5.22 21.41 5.77
N ALA A 39 6.33 22.12 5.93
CA ALA A 39 7.40 21.76 6.86
C ALA A 39 7.02 22.00 8.33
N LEU A 40 7.71 21.31 9.24
CA LEU A 40 7.64 21.58 10.67
C LEU A 40 8.44 22.87 10.98
N GLU A 41 7.77 23.86 11.58
CA GLU A 41 8.43 25.05 12.09
C GLU A 41 8.86 24.83 13.54
N ARG A 42 10.16 25.03 13.84
CA ARG A 42 10.70 24.82 15.19
C ARG A 42 10.17 25.87 16.17
N ALA A 43 9.84 25.42 17.37
CA ALA A 43 9.61 26.32 18.50
C ALA A 43 10.90 27.08 18.86
N PRO A 44 10.83 28.31 19.39
CA PRO A 44 12.01 29.06 19.78
C PRO A 44 12.86 28.29 20.80
N GLY A 45 14.15 28.11 20.53
CA GLY A 45 15.08 27.39 21.40
C GLY A 45 14.95 25.86 21.39
N ALA A 46 14.06 25.28 20.57
CA ALA A 46 13.91 23.84 20.48
C ALA A 46 15.05 23.17 19.69
N THR A 47 15.59 22.09 20.23
CA THR A 47 16.66 21.28 19.61
C THR A 47 16.24 19.81 19.54
N PRO A 48 15.32 19.44 18.62
CA PRO A 48 14.94 18.03 18.45
C PRO A 48 16.14 17.21 17.96
N GLN A 49 16.28 15.98 18.47
CA GLN A 49 17.32 15.05 18.02
C GLN A 49 17.03 14.58 16.58
N PRO A 50 18.04 14.44 15.71
CA PRO A 50 17.84 13.89 14.36
C PRO A 50 17.28 12.46 14.40
N HIS A 51 16.23 12.21 13.63
CA HIS A 51 15.62 10.89 13.46
C HIS A 51 14.85 10.84 12.13
N GLY A 52 14.43 9.64 11.72
CA GLY A 52 13.61 9.45 10.53
C GLY A 52 12.16 9.87 10.78
N ILE A 53 11.53 10.54 9.81
CA ILE A 53 10.19 11.09 9.95
C ILE A 53 9.31 10.50 8.86
N SER A 54 8.10 10.06 9.22
CA SER A 54 7.06 9.68 8.26
C SER A 54 6.36 10.92 7.73
N ALA A 55 5.96 10.92 6.46
CA ALA A 55 5.18 12.01 5.88
C ALA A 55 3.85 11.49 5.32
N ARG A 56 2.81 12.31 5.46
CA ARG A 56 1.57 12.20 4.69
C ARG A 56 1.76 12.93 3.38
N THR A 57 1.33 12.31 2.29
CA THR A 57 1.36 12.90 0.95
C THR A 57 -0.03 12.82 0.35
N PHE A 58 -0.52 13.96 -0.12
CA PHE A 58 -1.77 14.13 -0.82
C PHE A 58 -1.47 14.46 -2.28
N ARG A 59 -2.09 13.74 -3.21
CA ARG A 59 -2.00 14.00 -4.65
C ARG A 59 -3.40 14.25 -5.19
N VAL A 60 -3.61 15.44 -5.74
CA VAL A 60 -4.95 15.92 -6.10
C VAL A 60 -4.90 16.53 -7.50
N TRP A 61 -5.88 16.19 -8.34
CA TRP A 61 -6.08 16.90 -9.60
C TRP A 61 -6.83 18.22 -9.35
N ASN A 62 -6.14 19.35 -9.55
CA ASN A 62 -6.73 20.67 -9.31
C ASN A 62 -7.55 21.21 -10.48
N GLY A 63 -7.67 20.46 -11.58
CA GLY A 63 -8.33 20.90 -12.82
C GLY A 63 -7.35 21.13 -13.98
N ALA A 64 -6.11 21.50 -13.68
CA ALA A 64 -5.06 21.73 -14.69
C ALA A 64 -3.93 20.69 -14.61
N ARG A 65 -3.56 20.28 -13.40
CA ARG A 65 -2.48 19.30 -13.15
C ARG A 65 -2.72 18.53 -11.85
N THR A 66 -1.95 17.47 -11.66
CA THR A 66 -1.80 16.85 -10.35
C THR A 66 -0.90 17.74 -9.48
N VAL A 67 -1.36 18.02 -8.27
CA VAL A 67 -0.63 18.78 -7.25
C VAL A 67 -0.34 17.86 -6.07
N THR A 68 0.92 17.86 -5.63
CA THR A 68 1.41 17.06 -4.51
C THR A 68 1.69 17.94 -3.30
N VAL A 69 0.98 17.67 -2.20
CA VAL A 69 1.20 18.36 -0.92
C VAL A 69 1.60 17.32 0.11
N SER A 70 2.75 17.51 0.74
CA SER A 70 3.24 16.62 1.79
C SER A 70 3.38 17.34 3.12
N SER A 71 3.18 16.63 4.23
CA SER A 71 3.43 17.12 5.58
C SER A 71 4.00 15.99 6.44
N PRO A 72 5.03 16.24 7.26
CA PRO A 72 5.47 15.29 8.29
C PRO A 72 4.32 14.90 9.24
N ILE A 73 4.29 13.64 9.64
CA ILE A 73 3.44 13.13 10.71
C ILE A 73 4.20 13.31 12.02
N LEU A 74 3.65 14.11 12.92
CA LEU A 74 4.29 14.42 14.18
C LEU A 74 3.75 13.51 15.29
N GLY A 75 4.64 12.88 16.05
CA GLY A 75 4.25 12.19 17.27
C GLY A 75 3.90 13.19 18.38
N GLN A 76 2.93 12.85 19.24
CA GLN A 76 2.53 13.73 20.36
C GLN A 76 3.71 14.16 21.25
N SER A 77 4.68 13.27 21.47
CA SER A 77 5.88 13.56 22.26
C SER A 77 6.79 14.63 21.66
N GLU A 78 6.63 14.94 20.38
CA GLU A 78 7.46 15.88 19.65
C GLU A 78 6.82 17.26 19.47
N GLU A 79 5.51 17.39 19.73
CA GLU A 79 4.78 18.64 19.58
C GLU A 79 5.43 19.80 20.35
N ILE A 80 6.09 19.50 21.48
CA ILE A 80 6.83 20.48 22.29
C ILE A 80 7.97 21.18 21.52
N PHE A 81 8.50 20.57 20.46
CA PHE A 81 9.62 21.11 19.69
C PHE A 81 9.19 21.96 18.50
N TYR A 82 7.90 22.00 18.17
CA TYR A 82 7.40 22.61 16.94
C TYR A 82 6.21 23.52 17.19
N LYS A 83 6.11 24.59 16.41
CA LYS A 83 4.97 25.50 16.46
C LYS A 83 3.72 24.85 15.81
N PRO A 84 2.51 25.22 16.25
CA PRO A 84 1.29 24.91 15.52
C PRO A 84 1.32 25.53 14.11
N SER A 85 0.72 24.85 13.13
CA SER A 85 0.59 25.33 11.75
C SER A 85 -0.83 25.10 11.27
N ALA A 86 -1.52 26.17 10.86
CA ALA A 86 -2.89 26.09 10.37
C ALA A 86 -3.00 25.17 9.14
N ALA A 87 -2.03 25.23 8.22
CA ALA A 87 -1.97 24.35 7.06
C ALA A 87 -1.80 22.88 7.47
N ARG A 88 -0.96 22.60 8.49
CA ARG A 88 -0.79 21.24 9.01
C ARG A 88 -2.07 20.73 9.65
N THR A 89 -2.71 21.53 10.51
CA THR A 89 -3.99 21.20 11.13
C THR A 89 -5.05 20.88 10.08
N GLN A 90 -5.17 21.69 9.02
CA GLN A 90 -6.10 21.43 7.91
C GLN A 90 -5.77 20.12 7.16
N LEU A 91 -4.49 19.82 6.91
CA LEU A 91 -4.10 18.55 6.29
C LEU A 91 -4.39 17.35 7.20
N ASP A 92 -4.21 17.47 8.51
CA ASP A 92 -4.52 16.40 9.45
C ASP A 92 -6.02 16.14 9.55
N GLU A 93 -6.83 17.19 9.60
CA GLU A 93 -8.30 17.09 9.53
C GLU A 93 -8.76 16.46 8.20
N LEU A 94 -8.15 16.88 7.08
CA LEU A 94 -8.42 16.31 5.77
C LEU A 94 -8.06 14.83 5.72
N ALA A 95 -6.91 14.43 6.27
CA ALA A 95 -6.50 13.02 6.35
C ALA A 95 -7.54 12.17 7.11
N VAL A 96 -8.05 12.67 8.24
CA VAL A 96 -9.08 11.99 9.02
C VAL A 96 -10.36 11.84 8.19
N ARG A 97 -10.81 12.90 7.51
CA ARG A 97 -12.01 12.85 6.65
C ARG A 97 -11.85 11.89 5.47
N LEU A 98 -10.69 11.86 4.84
CA LEU A 98 -10.42 10.99 3.68
C LEU A 98 -10.20 9.53 4.05
N THR A 99 -9.79 9.24 5.29
CA THR A 99 -9.62 7.86 5.77
C THR A 99 -10.96 7.20 6.11
N ALA A 100 -11.97 7.99 6.49
CA ALA A 100 -13.30 7.52 6.85
C ALA A 100 -14.42 8.38 6.23
N PRO A 101 -14.52 8.44 4.89
CA PRO A 101 -15.46 9.31 4.18
C PRO A 101 -16.93 9.04 4.54
N GLU A 102 -17.26 7.81 4.92
CA GLU A 102 -18.58 7.39 5.38
C GLU A 102 -19.04 8.07 6.68
N LYS A 103 -18.11 8.59 7.49
CA LYS A 103 -18.46 9.26 8.76
C LYS A 103 -19.00 10.67 8.58
N TRP A 104 -18.82 11.29 7.41
CA TRP A 104 -19.21 12.69 7.18
C TRP A 104 -19.95 12.93 5.86
N LEU A 105 -19.78 12.07 4.85
CA LEU A 105 -20.57 12.15 3.63
C LEU A 105 -22.00 11.63 3.88
N PRO A 106 -23.03 12.32 3.35
CA PRO A 106 -24.42 11.86 3.49
C PRO A 106 -24.65 10.56 2.74
N ALA A 107 -25.70 9.81 3.11
CA ALA A 107 -26.06 8.56 2.44
C ALA A 107 -26.26 8.73 0.91
N SER A 108 -26.77 9.89 0.47
CA SER A 108 -26.97 10.23 -0.94
C SER A 108 -25.68 10.42 -1.76
N ALA A 109 -24.52 10.53 -1.10
CA ALA A 109 -23.22 10.60 -1.78
C ALA A 109 -22.77 9.23 -2.33
N TRP A 110 -23.46 8.14 -1.98
CA TRP A 110 -23.05 6.77 -2.27
C TRP A 110 -24.01 6.09 -3.23
N VAL A 111 -23.47 5.27 -4.15
CA VAL A 111 -24.27 4.45 -5.07
C VAL A 111 -25.02 3.36 -4.30
N ALA A 112 -24.41 2.82 -3.26
CA ALA A 112 -25.00 1.78 -2.41
C ALA A 112 -24.95 2.18 -0.93
N ALA A 113 -25.94 1.71 -0.16
CA ALA A 113 -26.10 2.04 1.24
C ALA A 113 -24.92 1.57 2.10
N GLY A 114 -24.35 0.39 1.81
CA GLY A 114 -23.26 -0.20 2.57
C GLY A 114 -22.02 -0.48 1.71
N PRO A 115 -20.87 -0.71 2.37
CA PRO A 115 -19.70 -1.27 1.70
C PRO A 115 -20.00 -2.71 1.23
N ARG A 116 -19.29 -3.15 0.19
CA ARG A 116 -19.26 -4.55 -0.26
C ARG A 116 -17.83 -5.09 -0.20
N PRO A 117 -17.61 -6.40 -0.08
CA PRO A 117 -16.27 -6.97 -0.16
C PRO A 117 -15.56 -6.54 -1.44
N TYR A 118 -14.30 -6.15 -1.33
CA TYR A 118 -13.48 -5.84 -2.50
C TYR A 118 -13.11 -7.13 -3.23
N VAL A 119 -13.30 -7.14 -4.55
CA VAL A 119 -12.88 -8.24 -5.43
C VAL A 119 -11.76 -7.71 -6.33
N ALA A 120 -10.54 -8.15 -6.05
CA ALA A 120 -9.36 -7.70 -6.78
C ALA A 120 -9.36 -8.25 -8.21
N GLY A 121 -9.18 -7.37 -9.21
CA GLY A 121 -8.98 -7.78 -10.60
C GLY A 121 -7.54 -8.19 -10.90
N ALA A 122 -6.60 -7.74 -10.07
CA ALA A 122 -5.19 -8.05 -10.19
C ALA A 122 -4.51 -8.06 -8.82
N TYR A 123 -3.37 -8.74 -8.75
CA TYR A 123 -2.54 -8.88 -7.57
C TYR A 123 -1.12 -8.47 -7.92
N ARG A 124 -0.47 -7.79 -6.99
CA ARG A 124 0.96 -7.61 -7.00
C ARG A 124 1.60 -8.79 -6.30
N VAL A 125 2.58 -9.39 -6.94
CA VAL A 125 3.42 -10.44 -6.35
C VAL A 125 4.83 -9.91 -6.20
N VAL A 126 5.35 -9.95 -4.98
CA VAL A 126 6.72 -9.62 -4.64
C VAL A 126 7.45 -10.88 -4.20
N ILE A 127 8.64 -11.10 -4.76
CA ILE A 127 9.51 -12.22 -4.44
C ILE A 127 10.80 -11.67 -3.85
N SER A 128 11.26 -12.27 -2.76
CA SER A 128 12.58 -12.01 -2.17
C SER A 128 13.36 -13.31 -2.02
N THR A 129 14.67 -13.27 -2.24
CA THR A 129 15.56 -14.36 -1.83
C THR A 129 15.98 -14.18 -0.37
N GLU A 130 15.66 -15.15 0.48
CA GLU A 130 15.93 -15.09 1.93
C GLU A 130 16.45 -16.43 2.49
N PRO A 131 17.05 -16.45 3.70
CA PRO A 131 17.16 -17.68 4.47
C PRO A 131 15.76 -18.20 4.82
N VAL A 132 15.46 -19.41 4.38
CA VAL A 132 14.15 -20.03 4.57
C VAL A 132 14.35 -21.36 5.30
N GLY A 133 13.64 -21.57 6.40
CA GLY A 133 13.77 -22.75 7.25
C GLY A 133 12.56 -23.68 7.17
N GLY A 134 12.72 -24.87 7.77
CA GLY A 134 11.64 -25.85 7.91
C GLY A 134 11.47 -26.78 6.71
N THR A 135 10.34 -27.49 6.65
CA THR A 135 10.00 -28.49 5.62
C THR A 135 9.13 -27.89 4.52
N GLN A 136 9.54 -26.76 3.97
CA GLN A 136 8.80 -26.10 2.89
C GLN A 136 9.01 -26.83 1.55
N PRO A 137 8.11 -26.65 0.56
CA PRO A 137 8.28 -27.25 -0.76
C PRO A 137 9.49 -26.71 -1.50
N ASP A 138 10.05 -27.56 -2.37
CA ASP A 138 11.13 -27.22 -3.29
C ASP A 138 10.61 -26.28 -4.38
N VAL A 139 11.25 -25.11 -4.51
CA VAL A 139 10.85 -24.04 -5.43
C VAL A 139 10.85 -24.49 -6.90
N ASP A 140 11.79 -25.36 -7.28
CA ASP A 140 11.93 -25.88 -8.64
C ASP A 140 10.96 -27.04 -8.93
N ALA A 141 10.28 -27.57 -7.91
CA ALA A 141 9.34 -28.68 -8.04
C ALA A 141 7.88 -28.22 -8.21
N ILE A 142 7.61 -26.91 -8.07
CA ILE A 142 6.24 -26.39 -8.19
C ILE A 142 5.94 -26.10 -9.65
N ASP A 143 4.90 -26.75 -10.16
CA ASP A 143 4.39 -26.52 -11.51
C ASP A 143 3.66 -25.17 -11.55
N TRP A 144 4.41 -24.14 -11.94
CA TRP A 144 3.93 -22.78 -12.00
C TRP A 144 3.11 -22.55 -13.28
N PRO A 145 1.99 -21.80 -13.22
CA PRO A 145 1.17 -21.56 -14.41
C PRO A 145 1.85 -20.63 -15.45
N PHE A 146 3.06 -20.13 -15.17
CA PHE A 146 3.82 -19.24 -16.05
C PHE A 146 5.03 -19.97 -16.63
N THR A 147 5.43 -19.56 -17.84
CA THR A 147 6.58 -20.16 -18.55
C THR A 147 7.93 -19.72 -18.00
N THR A 148 7.97 -18.71 -17.13
CA THR A 148 9.20 -18.21 -16.50
C THR A 148 9.45 -18.90 -15.17
N PRO A 149 10.68 -19.37 -14.89
CA PRO A 149 11.04 -19.85 -13.56
C PRO A 149 10.73 -18.83 -12.48
N ILE A 150 10.26 -19.28 -11.32
CA ILE A 150 9.83 -18.39 -10.22
C ILE A 150 10.97 -17.51 -9.67
N THR A 151 12.22 -17.94 -9.79
CA THR A 151 13.43 -17.15 -9.46
C THR A 151 13.61 -15.94 -10.38
N ASP A 152 13.12 -16.03 -11.61
CA ASP A 152 13.21 -15.01 -12.64
C ASP A 152 11.85 -14.31 -12.88
N PHE A 153 10.82 -14.69 -12.11
CA PHE A 153 9.48 -14.15 -12.27
C PHE A 153 9.40 -12.68 -11.84
N GLY A 154 8.82 -11.86 -12.71
CA GLY A 154 8.74 -10.41 -12.52
C GLY A 154 10.04 -9.67 -12.81
N GLU A 155 10.01 -8.36 -12.58
CA GLU A 155 11.15 -7.47 -12.83
C GLU A 155 11.84 -7.09 -11.52
N PRO A 156 13.15 -6.76 -11.53
CA PRO A 156 13.83 -6.21 -10.36
C PRO A 156 13.10 -4.95 -9.84
N LEU A 157 12.73 -4.98 -8.57
CA LEU A 157 12.12 -3.86 -7.87
C LEU A 157 13.21 -2.86 -7.48
N ALA A 158 13.07 -1.61 -7.91
CA ALA A 158 14.03 -0.56 -7.59
C ALA A 158 14.15 -0.36 -6.07
N ALA A 159 15.35 -0.07 -5.57
CA ALA A 159 15.58 0.23 -4.15
C ALA A 159 14.81 1.47 -3.68
N SER A 160 14.42 2.36 -4.59
CA SER A 160 13.59 3.54 -4.34
C SER A 160 12.08 3.26 -4.35
N SER A 161 11.67 2.01 -4.57
CA SER A 161 10.27 1.61 -4.60
C SER A 161 9.61 1.85 -3.24
N GLN A 162 8.41 2.44 -3.25
CA GLN A 162 7.58 2.62 -2.04
C GLN A 162 6.65 1.43 -1.78
N VAL A 163 6.83 0.31 -2.50
CA VAL A 163 6.06 -0.91 -2.24
C VAL A 163 6.41 -1.39 -0.84
N PHE A 164 5.43 -1.34 0.06
CA PHE A 164 5.56 -1.95 1.37
C PHE A 164 5.53 -3.46 1.23
N VAL A 165 6.58 -4.12 1.70
CA VAL A 165 6.74 -5.56 1.63
C VAL A 165 7.02 -6.05 3.07
N PRO A 166 6.18 -6.89 3.66
CA PRO A 166 6.40 -7.44 5.00
C PRO A 166 7.43 -8.59 4.97
N ILE A 167 8.53 -8.40 4.25
CA ILE A 167 9.62 -9.35 4.06
C ILE A 167 10.88 -8.78 4.75
N GLY A 168 11.72 -9.65 5.32
CA GLY A 168 12.71 -9.27 6.35
C GLY A 168 13.82 -8.31 5.91
N PRO A 169 14.60 -7.74 6.85
CA PRO A 169 15.61 -6.70 6.59
C PRO A 169 16.88 -7.17 5.84
N GLY A 170 16.89 -8.38 5.26
CA GLY A 170 18.06 -8.98 4.57
C GLY A 170 17.89 -9.16 3.05
N THR A 171 16.84 -8.57 2.47
CA THR A 171 16.35 -8.81 1.11
C THR A 171 17.41 -8.59 0.00
N ARG A 172 17.55 -9.58 -0.90
CA ARG A 172 18.33 -9.52 -2.15
C ARG A 172 17.49 -10.09 -3.31
N PRO A 173 17.75 -9.61 -4.54
CA PRO A 173 16.90 -8.60 -5.16
C PRO A 173 15.41 -8.92 -5.02
N LEU A 174 14.63 -7.92 -4.59
CA LEU A 174 13.18 -7.99 -4.67
C LEU A 174 12.78 -7.99 -6.14
N ARG A 175 11.98 -8.96 -6.56
CA ARG A 175 11.32 -8.95 -7.87
C ARG A 175 9.85 -8.68 -7.68
N CYS A 176 9.23 -8.03 -8.66
CA CYS A 176 7.80 -7.73 -8.62
C CYS A 176 7.15 -8.02 -9.96
N ALA A 177 5.96 -8.63 -9.92
CA ALA A 177 5.08 -8.76 -11.08
C ALA A 177 3.63 -8.41 -10.71
N ALA A 178 2.85 -8.05 -11.73
CA ALA A 178 1.40 -8.04 -11.64
C ALA A 178 0.85 -9.36 -12.18
N LEU A 179 -0.13 -9.94 -11.49
CA LEU A 179 -0.91 -11.08 -11.95
C LEU A 179 -2.38 -10.71 -12.04
N GLY A 180 -3.07 -11.19 -13.08
CA GLY A 180 -4.53 -11.17 -13.10
C GLY A 180 -5.10 -12.07 -11.99
N ALA A 181 -6.36 -11.85 -11.61
CA ALA A 181 -7.00 -12.63 -10.56
C ALA A 181 -7.03 -14.15 -10.84
N ASP A 182 -7.17 -14.55 -12.11
CA ASP A 182 -7.21 -15.96 -12.51
C ASP A 182 -5.84 -16.63 -12.39
N ASP A 183 -4.81 -15.97 -12.91
CA ASP A 183 -3.41 -16.38 -12.82
C ASP A 183 -2.93 -16.47 -11.37
N PHE A 184 -3.31 -15.48 -10.55
CA PHE A 184 -3.05 -15.48 -9.12
C PHE A 184 -3.68 -16.69 -8.43
N ARG A 185 -4.95 -16.99 -8.72
CA ARG A 185 -5.65 -18.16 -8.16
C ARG A 185 -4.97 -19.46 -8.60
N ALA A 186 -4.59 -19.57 -9.87
CA ALA A 186 -3.88 -20.74 -10.39
C ALA A 186 -2.52 -20.94 -9.70
N ALA A 187 -1.74 -19.86 -9.52
CA ALA A 187 -0.45 -19.90 -8.83
C ALA A 187 -0.61 -20.29 -7.35
N ARG A 188 -1.60 -19.71 -6.65
CA ARG A 188 -1.93 -20.09 -5.27
C ARG A 188 -2.31 -21.57 -5.15
N THR A 189 -3.17 -22.07 -6.04
CA THR A 189 -3.54 -23.49 -6.06
C THR A 189 -2.35 -24.40 -6.38
N ALA A 190 -1.36 -23.96 -7.17
CA ALA A 190 -0.12 -24.69 -7.37
C ALA A 190 0.73 -24.78 -6.09
N LEU A 191 0.88 -23.66 -5.37
CA LEU A 191 1.56 -23.60 -4.07
C LEU A 191 0.92 -24.56 -3.05
N GLU A 192 -0.39 -24.47 -2.87
CA GLU A 192 -1.13 -25.27 -1.90
C GLU A 192 -1.03 -26.77 -2.23
N ARG A 193 -1.14 -27.15 -3.52
CA ARG A 193 -0.94 -28.54 -3.96
C ARG A 193 0.47 -29.06 -3.72
N ALA A 194 1.49 -28.20 -3.79
CA ALA A 194 2.87 -28.54 -3.47
C ALA A 194 3.11 -28.67 -1.95
N GLY A 195 2.12 -28.35 -1.12
CA GLY A 195 2.21 -28.39 0.35
C GLY A 195 2.81 -27.13 0.96
N ALA A 196 2.79 -26.00 0.25
CA ALA A 196 3.31 -24.74 0.76
C ALA A 196 2.47 -24.26 1.96
N ALA A 197 3.14 -23.83 3.03
CA ALA A 197 2.47 -23.17 4.14
C ALA A 197 2.15 -21.73 3.74
N VAL A 198 0.87 -21.42 3.59
CA VAL A 198 0.38 -20.09 3.21
C VAL A 198 -0.13 -19.39 4.47
N SER A 199 0.37 -18.18 4.74
CA SER A 199 -0.19 -17.32 5.78
C SER A 199 -1.08 -16.27 5.12
N ASP A 200 -2.38 -16.38 5.36
CA ASP A 200 -3.37 -15.46 4.84
C ASP A 200 -3.49 -14.19 5.70
N PHE A 201 -3.72 -13.07 5.02
CA PHE A 201 -4.08 -11.81 5.64
C PHE A 201 -5.56 -11.49 5.35
N PRO A 202 -6.26 -10.78 6.26
CA PRO A 202 -7.66 -10.43 6.07
C PRO A 202 -7.97 -9.64 4.79
N ASP A 203 -6.99 -8.90 4.24
CA ASP A 203 -7.14 -8.14 2.99
C ASP A 203 -7.06 -9.01 1.72
N GLY A 204 -7.00 -10.33 1.86
CA GLY A 204 -6.85 -11.27 0.75
C GLY A 204 -5.41 -11.37 0.23
N SER A 205 -4.45 -10.70 0.88
CA SER A 205 -3.03 -10.95 0.65
C SER A 205 -2.61 -12.27 1.28
N PHE A 206 -1.51 -12.84 0.82
CA PHE A 206 -0.88 -13.95 1.51
C PHE A 206 0.64 -13.86 1.43
N ASN A 207 1.34 -14.56 2.33
CA ASN A 207 2.74 -14.89 2.15
C ASN A 207 2.98 -16.40 2.20
N THR A 208 4.08 -16.83 1.58
CA THR A 208 4.59 -18.19 1.71
C THR A 208 6.09 -18.20 1.50
N GLY A 209 6.76 -19.21 2.05
CA GLY A 209 8.16 -19.49 1.76
C GLY A 209 8.29 -20.77 0.95
N LEU A 210 9.30 -20.82 0.11
CA LEU A 210 9.73 -21.99 -0.65
C LEU A 210 11.25 -22.16 -0.47
N VAL A 211 11.76 -23.38 -0.43
CA VAL A 211 13.20 -23.67 -0.25
C VAL A 211 13.80 -24.22 -1.53
N TRP A 212 15.12 -24.15 -1.67
CA TRP A 212 15.82 -25.02 -2.62
C TRP A 212 16.08 -26.38 -1.99
N ARG A 213 16.01 -27.45 -2.78
CA ARG A 213 16.16 -28.87 -2.37
C ARG A 213 17.28 -29.18 -1.37
N THR A 214 18.36 -28.41 -1.33
CA THR A 214 19.51 -28.62 -0.41
C THR A 214 20.12 -27.35 0.18
N ALA A 215 19.36 -26.27 0.35
CA ALA A 215 19.90 -25.04 0.92
C ALA A 215 18.92 -24.44 1.93
N GLY A 216 19.40 -24.01 3.10
CA GLY A 216 18.62 -23.21 4.07
C GLY A 216 18.34 -21.78 3.59
N THR A 217 18.29 -21.61 2.27
CA THR A 217 17.93 -20.41 1.54
C THR A 217 16.75 -20.77 0.65
N GLY A 218 15.95 -19.78 0.33
CA GLY A 218 14.76 -19.96 -0.49
C GLY A 218 14.22 -18.64 -0.99
N ILE A 219 12.96 -18.66 -1.39
CA ILE A 219 12.22 -17.44 -1.71
C ILE A 219 11.05 -17.25 -0.77
N VAL A 220 10.79 -16.00 -0.40
CA VAL A 220 9.56 -15.56 0.23
C VAL A 220 8.73 -14.84 -0.80
N LEU A 221 7.49 -15.26 -0.95
CA LEU A 221 6.53 -14.75 -1.92
C LEU A 221 5.41 -14.06 -1.15
N PHE A 222 5.22 -12.77 -1.41
CA PHE A 222 4.12 -11.99 -0.86
C PHE A 222 3.23 -11.53 -2.00
N ALA A 223 1.95 -11.85 -1.92
CA ALA A 223 0.98 -11.43 -2.90
C ALA A 223 -0.10 -10.56 -2.26
N GLN A 224 -0.43 -9.43 -2.90
CA GLN A 224 -1.34 -8.43 -2.38
C GLN A 224 -2.32 -8.01 -3.46
N ALA A 225 -3.61 -7.90 -3.10
CA ALA A 225 -4.63 -7.33 -3.96
C ALA A 225 -4.27 -5.90 -4.38
N LEU A 226 -4.27 -5.60 -5.68
CA LEU A 226 -4.01 -4.24 -6.16
C LEU A 226 -5.26 -3.40 -6.06
N MET A 227 -5.18 -2.27 -5.35
CA MET A 227 -6.25 -1.29 -5.38
C MET A 227 -6.26 -0.53 -6.72
N PRO A 228 -7.42 0.01 -7.16
CA PRO A 228 -7.55 0.66 -8.48
C PRO A 228 -6.60 1.84 -8.71
N ASP A 229 -6.12 2.48 -7.65
CA ASP A 229 -5.23 3.64 -7.65
C ASP A 229 -3.75 3.29 -7.45
N GLN A 230 -3.43 2.00 -7.28
CA GLN A 230 -2.06 1.53 -7.09
C GLN A 230 -1.45 1.04 -8.40
N SER A 231 -0.19 1.40 -8.63
CA SER A 231 0.64 0.69 -9.58
C SER A 231 1.12 -0.64 -9.00
N SER A 232 1.40 -1.58 -9.90
CA SER A 232 1.89 -2.89 -9.54
C SER A 232 3.34 -2.83 -9.06
N CYS A 233 4.29 -2.68 -9.98
CA CYS A 233 5.71 -2.92 -9.72
C CYS A 233 6.63 -1.77 -10.09
N GLY A 234 6.14 -0.83 -10.89
CA GLY A 234 6.78 0.44 -11.13
C GLY A 234 6.06 1.51 -10.33
N ASP A 235 6.79 2.33 -9.58
CA ASP A 235 6.96 3.73 -9.99
C ASP A 235 8.01 4.42 -9.10
N ALA A 236 8.93 5.13 -9.75
CA ALA A 236 9.33 6.43 -9.26
C ALA A 236 8.17 7.36 -9.64
N TYR A 237 7.27 7.64 -8.71
CA TYR A 237 6.16 8.57 -8.92
C TYR A 237 6.60 10.02 -8.79
#